data_AF-R1I8P9-F1
#
_entry.id   AF-R1I8P9-F1
#
_cell.length_a   1.000
_cell.length_b   1.000
_cell.length_c   1.000
_cell.angle_alpha   90.00
_cell.angle_beta   90.00
_cell.angle_gamma   90.00
#
_symmetry.space_group_name_H-M   'P 1'
#
loop_
_entity.id
_entity.type
_entity.pdbx_description
1 polymer ?
#
loop_
_entity_poly.entity_id
_entity_poly.type
_entity_poly.pdbx_seq_one_letter_code
_entity_poly.pdbx_strand_id
1 'polypeptide(L)'
;MHAYACNPENFNPEIRAEIEKVPETFRYLEEQGKFRFIENVEYIYDKPGKNDKSEFLGGGSITQDKLVELADSAKESILIQTPYLVTTARDRMFLKELVDRGVSIKILTNSLASNDNLEAFSGYQRDRKALLDTGVEIYEFKPDAKVRQRVMTEHMVKRLPTQPIFGLHAKTMTIDDHTTVIGTYNLDPRSANLNTESITIIRSEAITKDVRRAMEVELEPENAWRITEDFNPDDTVSTSKQLKVKLRRIVPKNIL
;
A
#
# COMPACT_ATOMS: atom_id res chain seq x y z
N MET A 1 27.78 2.37 7.05
CA MET A 1 26.52 2.49 7.83
C MET A 1 26.73 2.40 9.34
N HIS A 2 27.45 1.41 9.89
CA HIS A 2 27.62 1.26 11.34
C HIS A 2 28.22 2.52 12.02
N ALA A 3 29.35 3.04 11.52
CA ALA A 3 29.96 4.27 12.05
C ALA A 3 29.03 5.50 11.98
N TYR A 4 28.16 5.57 10.96
CA TYR A 4 27.17 6.65 10.82
C TYR A 4 26.08 6.56 11.90
N ALA A 5 25.55 5.35 12.13
CA ALA A 5 24.56 5.09 13.17
C ALA A 5 25.11 5.26 14.59
N CYS A 6 26.39 4.94 14.79
CA CYS A 6 27.05 5.06 16.08
C CYS A 6 27.39 6.52 16.45
N ASN A 7 27.42 7.45 15.50
CA ASN A 7 27.67 8.87 15.78
C ASN A 7 26.45 9.51 16.50
N PRO A 8 26.59 9.97 17.75
CA PRO A 8 25.50 10.60 18.52
C PRO A 8 25.03 11.95 17.92
N GLU A 9 25.83 12.61 17.08
CA GLU A 9 25.38 13.80 16.35
C GLU A 9 24.36 13.47 15.26
N ASN A 10 24.43 12.25 14.71
CA ASN A 10 23.52 11.79 13.66
C ASN A 10 22.28 11.07 14.21
N PHE A 11 22.26 10.75 15.51
CA PHE A 11 21.24 9.88 16.10
C PHE A 11 20.75 10.43 17.43
N ASN A 12 19.49 10.89 17.46
CA ASN A 12 18.90 11.51 18.64
C ASN A 12 18.98 10.56 19.85
N PRO A 13 19.47 11.02 21.03
CA PRO A 13 19.61 10.19 22.22
C PRO A 13 18.33 9.45 22.66
N GLU A 14 17.16 10.06 22.50
CA GLU A 14 15.88 9.41 22.84
C GLU A 14 15.57 8.25 21.90
N ILE A 15 15.77 8.44 20.59
CA ILE A 15 15.60 7.36 19.60
C ILE A 15 16.62 6.25 19.86
N ARG A 16 17.85 6.59 20.26
CA ARG A 16 18.86 5.60 20.65
C ARG A 16 18.42 4.81 21.88
N ALA A 17 17.92 5.48 22.91
CA ALA A 17 17.42 4.82 24.11
C ALA A 17 16.24 3.88 23.81
N GLU A 18 15.33 4.26 22.91
CA GLU A 18 14.25 3.39 22.47
C GLU A 18 14.77 2.17 21.68
N ILE A 19 15.80 2.34 20.84
CA ILE A 19 16.46 1.21 20.17
C ILE A 19 17.13 0.26 21.18
N GLU A 20 17.79 0.80 22.20
CA GLU A 20 18.43 0.01 23.25
C GLU A 20 17.41 -0.82 24.06
N LYS A 21 16.16 -0.35 24.18
CA LYS A 21 15.05 -1.06 24.82
C LYS A 21 14.38 -2.12 23.93
N VAL A 22 14.78 -2.27 22.67
CA VAL A 22 14.17 -3.24 21.75
C VAL A 22 14.16 -4.67 22.32
N PRO A 23 15.24 -5.21 22.91
CA PRO A 23 15.22 -6.56 23.51
C PRO A 23 14.22 -6.71 24.67
N GLU A 24 14.01 -5.66 25.47
CA GLU A 24 12.99 -5.64 26.53
C GLU A 24 11.59 -5.60 25.94
N THR A 25 11.40 -4.82 24.88
CA THR A 25 10.14 -4.75 24.13
C THR A 25 9.76 -6.11 23.57
N PHE A 26 10.71 -6.86 23.00
CA PHE A 26 10.47 -8.22 22.51
C PHE A 26 10.00 -9.17 23.62
N ARG A 27 10.70 -9.17 24.78
CA ARG A 27 10.30 -9.97 25.95
C ARG A 27 8.91 -9.59 26.47
N TYR A 28 8.64 -8.30 26.59
CA TYR A 28 7.32 -7.82 26.99
C TYR A 28 6.23 -8.28 26.02
N LEU A 29 6.45 -8.17 24.71
CA LEU A 29 5.49 -8.65 23.70
C LEU A 29 5.29 -10.16 23.79
N GLU A 30 6.32 -10.94 24.12
CA GLU A 30 6.24 -12.38 24.34
C GLU A 30 5.40 -12.70 25.58
N GLU A 31 5.67 -12.05 26.72
CA GLU A 31 4.91 -12.20 27.97
C GLU A 31 3.43 -11.82 27.82
N GLN A 32 3.13 -10.83 26.95
CA GLN A 32 1.75 -10.43 26.63
C GLN A 32 1.07 -11.35 25.59
N GLY A 33 1.72 -12.42 25.15
CA GLY A 33 1.18 -13.34 24.14
C GLY A 33 0.98 -12.69 22.76
N LYS A 34 1.70 -11.58 22.50
CA LYS A 34 1.67 -10.87 21.20
C LYS A 34 2.64 -11.47 20.19
N PHE A 35 3.62 -12.26 20.64
CA PHE A 35 4.38 -13.16 19.77
C PHE A 35 3.58 -14.42 19.45
N ARG A 36 3.34 -14.65 18.17
CA ARG A 36 2.62 -15.82 17.68
C ARG A 36 3.54 -16.65 16.80
N PHE A 37 3.75 -17.90 17.18
CA PHE A 37 4.35 -18.89 16.30
C PHE A 37 3.27 -19.37 15.33
N ILE A 38 3.59 -19.33 14.04
CA ILE A 38 2.68 -19.70 12.96
C ILE A 38 3.36 -20.71 12.06
N GLU A 39 2.61 -21.73 11.64
CA GLU A 39 3.12 -22.82 10.83
C GLU A 39 2.92 -22.56 9.33
N ASN A 40 1.86 -21.82 8.97
CA ASN A 40 1.44 -21.62 7.58
C ASN A 40 1.88 -20.26 7.05
N VAL A 41 3.18 -20.15 6.75
CA VAL A 41 3.79 -19.00 6.06
C VAL A 41 4.39 -19.45 4.74
N GLU A 42 4.08 -18.73 3.68
CA GLU A 42 4.58 -18.99 2.33
C GLU A 42 5.27 -17.73 1.79
N TYR A 43 6.47 -17.88 1.25
CA TYR A 43 7.22 -16.78 0.64
C TYR A 43 7.36 -17.01 -0.86
N ILE A 44 6.85 -16.07 -1.64
CA ILE A 44 6.84 -16.12 -3.10
C ILE A 44 7.60 -14.92 -3.64
N TYR A 45 8.41 -15.14 -4.66
CA TYR A 45 9.21 -14.10 -5.29
C TYR A 45 9.32 -14.34 -6.79
N ASP A 46 9.41 -13.25 -7.54
CA ASP A 46 9.64 -13.29 -8.97
C ASP A 46 11.10 -13.65 -9.28
N LYS A 47 11.32 -14.27 -10.44
CA LYS A 47 12.68 -14.51 -10.94
C LYS A 47 13.32 -13.17 -11.33
N PRO A 48 14.57 -12.89 -10.91
CA PRO A 48 15.30 -11.72 -11.38
C PRO A 48 15.36 -11.66 -12.90
N GLY A 49 15.19 -10.47 -13.48
CA GLY A 49 15.22 -10.29 -14.94
C GLY A 49 13.95 -10.74 -15.65
N LYS A 50 12.79 -10.76 -14.97
CA LYS A 50 11.50 -11.18 -15.54
C LYS A 50 11.07 -10.42 -16.82
N ASN A 51 11.70 -9.29 -17.12
CA ASN A 51 11.61 -8.64 -18.42
C ASN A 51 12.94 -8.72 -19.17
N ASP A 52 13.17 -9.82 -19.88
CA ASP A 52 14.35 -10.06 -20.72
C ASP A 52 14.12 -9.70 -22.21
N LYS A 53 12.88 -9.33 -22.58
CA LYS A 53 12.50 -9.07 -23.97
C LYS A 53 12.64 -7.58 -24.30
N SER A 54 13.49 -7.28 -25.29
CA SER A 54 13.78 -5.92 -25.77
C SER A 54 12.59 -5.22 -26.45
N GLU A 55 11.48 -5.91 -26.72
CA GLU A 55 10.38 -5.39 -27.54
C GLU A 55 8.97 -5.48 -26.91
N PHE A 56 8.77 -6.22 -25.80
CA PHE A 56 7.43 -6.41 -25.21
C PHE A 56 7.44 -6.37 -23.67
N LEU A 57 6.59 -5.53 -23.09
CA LEU A 57 6.46 -5.31 -21.64
C LEU A 57 5.58 -6.38 -20.97
N GLY A 58 5.79 -7.67 -21.28
CA GLY A 58 4.94 -8.77 -20.82
C GLY A 58 5.73 -9.89 -20.15
N GLY A 59 6.53 -9.53 -19.15
CA GLY A 59 7.39 -10.46 -18.43
C GLY A 59 6.65 -11.53 -17.62
N GLY A 60 5.40 -11.24 -17.25
CA GLY A 60 4.65 -12.06 -16.29
C GLY A 60 5.23 -11.97 -14.88
N SER A 61 4.46 -12.40 -13.88
CA SER A 61 4.87 -12.32 -12.48
C SER A 61 4.27 -13.47 -11.69
N ILE A 62 5.15 -14.26 -11.07
CA ILE A 62 4.77 -15.38 -10.19
C ILE A 62 4.03 -14.82 -8.98
N THR A 63 4.46 -13.66 -8.47
CA THR A 63 3.77 -12.98 -7.38
C THR A 63 2.39 -12.48 -7.81
N GLN A 64 2.23 -11.91 -9.01
CA GLN A 64 0.92 -11.54 -9.54
C GLN A 64 0.00 -12.75 -9.66
N ASP A 65 0.47 -13.86 -10.25
CA ASP A 65 -0.32 -15.07 -10.43
C ASP A 65 -0.83 -15.59 -9.07
N LYS A 66 0.04 -15.56 -8.05
CA LYS A 66 -0.34 -15.96 -6.70
C LYS A 66 -1.32 -15.00 -6.05
N LEU A 67 -1.17 -13.69 -6.24
CA LEU A 67 -2.13 -12.69 -5.75
C LEU A 67 -3.51 -12.87 -6.37
N VAL A 68 -3.57 -13.18 -7.68
CA VAL A 68 -4.83 -13.47 -8.39
C VAL A 68 -5.47 -14.76 -7.88
N GLU A 69 -4.69 -15.83 -7.71
CA GLU A 69 -5.17 -17.10 -7.13
C GLU A 69 -5.79 -16.88 -5.73
N LEU A 70 -5.10 -16.12 -4.88
CA LEU A 70 -5.57 -15.81 -3.53
C LEU A 70 -6.85 -14.95 -3.57
N ALA A 71 -6.89 -13.90 -4.39
CA ALA A 71 -8.07 -13.04 -4.54
C ALA A 71 -9.28 -13.80 -5.10
N ASP A 72 -9.07 -14.72 -6.05
CA ASP A 72 -10.15 -15.56 -6.57
C ASP A 72 -10.69 -16.55 -5.54
N SER A 73 -9.89 -16.93 -4.53
CA SER A 73 -10.38 -17.77 -3.43
C SER A 73 -11.32 -17.05 -2.45
N ALA A 74 -11.33 -15.71 -2.45
CA ALA A 74 -12.04 -14.88 -1.47
C ALA A 74 -13.55 -15.14 -1.47
N LYS A 75 -14.15 -15.18 -0.27
CA LYS A 75 -15.58 -15.46 -0.07
C LYS A 75 -16.39 -14.25 0.38
N GLU A 76 -15.81 -13.37 1.18
CA GLU A 76 -16.53 -12.30 1.86
C GLU A 76 -15.91 -10.94 1.56
N SER A 77 -14.60 -10.79 1.72
CA SER A 77 -13.97 -9.48 1.55
C SER A 77 -12.49 -9.49 1.21
N ILE A 78 -12.05 -8.41 0.57
CA ILE A 78 -10.65 -8.12 0.30
C ILE A 78 -10.39 -6.67 0.70
N LEU A 79 -9.33 -6.43 1.46
CA LEU A 79 -8.85 -5.09 1.77
C LEU A 79 -7.40 -4.95 1.31
N ILE A 80 -7.15 -3.98 0.43
CA ILE A 80 -5.85 -3.76 -0.23
C ILE A 80 -5.30 -2.40 0.18
N GLN A 81 -4.01 -2.37 0.49
CA GLN A 81 -3.19 -1.17 0.58
C GLN A 81 -2.17 -1.20 -0.54
N THR A 82 -2.12 -0.15 -1.35
CA THR A 82 -1.09 0.00 -2.37
C THR A 82 -0.83 1.47 -2.67
N PRO A 83 0.42 1.95 -2.64
CA PRO A 83 0.71 3.36 -2.88
C PRO A 83 0.39 3.80 -4.31
N TYR A 84 0.46 2.87 -5.28
CA TYR A 84 0.25 3.12 -6.70
C TYR A 84 -0.80 2.15 -7.25
N LEU A 85 -1.86 2.70 -7.83
CA LEU A 85 -3.05 1.97 -8.28
C LEU A 85 -3.32 2.25 -9.77
N VAL A 86 -2.68 1.51 -10.66
CA VAL A 86 -2.88 1.66 -12.12
C VAL A 86 -3.45 0.36 -12.65
N THR A 87 -4.63 0.40 -13.28
CA THR A 87 -5.31 -0.85 -13.68
C THR A 87 -5.52 -0.97 -15.18
N THR A 88 -5.35 -2.19 -15.67
CA THR A 88 -5.73 -2.56 -17.02
C THR A 88 -7.23 -2.87 -17.10
N ALA A 89 -7.77 -3.00 -18.31
CA ALA A 89 -9.15 -3.44 -18.48
C ALA A 89 -9.37 -4.85 -17.90
N ARG A 90 -8.36 -5.73 -18.01
CA ARG A 90 -8.41 -7.09 -17.45
C ARG A 90 -8.50 -7.06 -15.92
N ASP A 91 -7.68 -6.24 -15.26
CA ASP A 91 -7.71 -6.13 -13.79
C ASP A 91 -9.08 -5.67 -13.31
N ARG A 92 -9.68 -4.68 -13.98
CA ARG A 92 -11.01 -4.18 -13.63
C ARG A 92 -12.12 -5.19 -13.88
N MET A 93 -12.04 -5.96 -14.96
CA MET A 93 -12.99 -7.07 -15.19
C MET A 93 -12.90 -8.11 -14.07
N PHE A 94 -11.68 -8.51 -13.69
CA PHE A 94 -11.47 -9.45 -12.59
C PHE A 94 -12.02 -8.91 -11.26
N LEU A 95 -11.71 -7.66 -10.90
CA LEU A 95 -12.27 -7.03 -9.69
C LEU A 95 -13.80 -6.99 -9.72
N LYS A 96 -14.40 -6.68 -10.88
CA LYS A 96 -15.84 -6.69 -11.06
C LYS A 96 -16.43 -8.09 -10.86
N GLU A 97 -15.81 -9.14 -11.39
CA GLU A 97 -16.26 -10.53 -11.21
C GLU A 97 -16.29 -10.92 -9.72
N LEU A 98 -15.28 -10.51 -8.94
CA LEU A 98 -15.25 -10.74 -7.50
C LEU A 98 -16.39 -9.99 -6.78
N VAL A 99 -16.61 -8.72 -7.12
CA VAL A 99 -17.69 -7.92 -6.55
C VAL A 99 -19.06 -8.48 -6.90
N ASP A 100 -19.26 -8.89 -8.16
CA ASP A 100 -20.51 -9.50 -8.65
C ASP A 100 -20.79 -10.85 -7.96
N ARG A 101 -19.74 -11.55 -7.50
CA ARG A 101 -19.83 -12.76 -6.67
C ARG A 101 -20.19 -12.47 -5.20
N GLY A 102 -20.25 -11.21 -4.81
CA GLY A 102 -20.60 -10.76 -3.46
C GLY A 102 -19.40 -10.44 -2.56
N VAL A 103 -18.18 -10.41 -3.10
CA VAL A 103 -16.97 -10.06 -2.32
C VAL A 103 -16.88 -8.55 -2.15
N SER A 104 -16.84 -8.06 -0.91
CA SER A 104 -16.61 -6.65 -0.59
C SER A 104 -15.13 -6.29 -0.77
N ILE A 105 -14.81 -5.43 -1.72
CA ILE A 105 -13.42 -5.01 -1.98
C ILE A 105 -13.20 -3.55 -1.62
N LYS A 106 -12.22 -3.28 -0.75
CA LYS A 106 -11.78 -1.94 -0.37
C LYS A 106 -10.31 -1.74 -0.75
N ILE A 107 -9.98 -0.60 -1.35
CA ILE A 107 -8.61 -0.26 -1.76
C ILE A 107 -8.22 1.08 -1.16
N LEU A 108 -7.17 1.11 -0.36
CA LEU A 108 -6.52 2.33 0.13
C LEU A 108 -5.29 2.62 -0.73
N THR A 109 -5.26 3.82 -1.32
CA THR A 109 -4.12 4.32 -2.09
C THR A 109 -3.78 5.76 -1.71
N ASN A 110 -2.70 6.32 -2.24
CA ASN A 110 -2.35 7.71 -1.97
C ASN A 110 -3.27 8.69 -2.73
N SER A 111 -3.65 9.79 -2.07
CA SER A 111 -4.26 10.94 -2.74
C SER A 111 -3.23 11.70 -3.56
N LEU A 112 -3.67 12.62 -4.42
CA LEU A 112 -2.75 13.55 -5.07
C LEU A 112 -1.93 14.36 -4.05
N ALA A 113 -2.51 14.64 -2.87
CA ALA A 113 -1.85 15.38 -1.82
C ALA A 113 -0.76 14.57 -1.11
N SER A 114 -0.97 13.28 -0.87
CA SER A 114 -0.05 12.39 -0.14
C SER A 114 0.95 11.64 -1.02
N ASN A 115 0.75 11.61 -2.33
CA ASN A 115 1.56 10.85 -3.27
C ASN A 115 2.86 11.58 -3.70
N ASP A 116 3.92 10.82 -3.92
CA ASP A 116 5.27 11.26 -4.35
C ASP A 116 5.59 10.99 -5.83
N ASN A 117 4.84 10.09 -6.49
CA ASN A 117 4.99 9.71 -7.91
C ASN A 117 3.82 10.19 -8.80
N LEU A 118 3.95 11.36 -9.43
CA LEU A 118 2.86 11.96 -10.22
C LEU A 118 2.50 11.16 -11.48
N GLU A 119 3.45 10.41 -12.02
CA GLU A 119 3.28 9.55 -13.19
C GLU A 119 2.32 8.42 -12.85
N ALA A 120 2.58 7.66 -11.78
CA ALA A 120 1.69 6.61 -11.30
C ALA A 120 0.30 7.15 -10.95
N PHE A 121 0.25 8.28 -10.22
CA PHE A 121 -1.02 8.94 -9.89
C PHE A 121 -1.79 9.36 -11.16
N SER A 122 -1.11 9.80 -12.22
CA SER A 122 -1.78 10.13 -13.49
C SER A 122 -2.39 8.89 -14.17
N GLY A 123 -1.81 7.70 -13.96
CA GLY A 123 -2.39 6.43 -14.37
C GLY A 123 -3.68 6.15 -13.60
N TYR A 124 -3.59 6.16 -12.28
CA TYR A 124 -4.73 6.01 -11.37
C TYR A 124 -5.86 6.99 -11.67
N GLN A 125 -5.56 8.29 -11.76
CA GLN A 125 -6.56 9.35 -12.00
C GLN A 125 -7.36 9.10 -13.30
N ARG A 126 -6.74 8.51 -14.33
CA ARG A 126 -7.42 8.16 -15.59
C ARG A 126 -8.32 6.92 -15.45
N ASP A 127 -7.98 6.02 -14.52
CA ASP A 127 -8.70 4.77 -14.28
C ASP A 127 -9.73 4.86 -13.15
N ARG A 128 -9.66 5.91 -12.31
CA ARG A 128 -10.47 6.07 -11.10
C ARG A 128 -11.96 5.83 -11.34
N LYS A 129 -12.56 6.47 -12.35
CA LYS A 129 -13.98 6.25 -12.66
C LYS A 129 -14.25 4.79 -13.05
N ALA A 130 -13.47 4.24 -13.97
CA ALA A 130 -13.66 2.88 -14.42
C ALA A 130 -13.44 1.84 -13.29
N LEU A 131 -12.61 2.17 -12.29
CA LEU A 131 -12.47 1.39 -11.07
C LEU A 131 -13.72 1.50 -10.19
N LEU A 132 -14.25 2.70 -9.92
CA LEU A 132 -15.50 2.85 -9.17
C LEU A 132 -16.66 2.08 -9.82
N ASP A 133 -16.72 2.09 -11.15
CA ASP A 133 -17.75 1.38 -11.92
C ASP A 133 -17.68 -0.17 -11.75
N THR A 134 -16.60 -0.74 -11.19
CA THR A 134 -16.54 -2.17 -10.85
C THR A 134 -17.24 -2.51 -9.54
N GLY A 135 -17.57 -1.51 -8.72
CA GLY A 135 -18.15 -1.67 -7.39
C GLY A 135 -17.15 -1.81 -6.25
N VAL A 136 -15.83 -1.68 -6.52
CA VAL A 136 -14.82 -1.56 -5.45
C VAL A 136 -14.96 -0.23 -4.73
N GLU A 137 -14.68 -0.22 -3.43
CA GLU A 137 -14.62 1.02 -2.65
C GLU A 137 -13.19 1.55 -2.63
N ILE A 138 -13.01 2.81 -3.04
CA ILE A 138 -11.69 3.44 -3.10
C ILE A 138 -11.57 4.48 -1.99
N TYR A 139 -10.43 4.44 -1.31
CA TYR A 139 -10.04 5.38 -0.28
C TYR A 139 -8.69 6.01 -0.67
N GLU A 140 -8.61 7.33 -0.57
CA GLU A 140 -7.38 8.07 -0.81
C GLU A 140 -6.82 8.62 0.51
N PHE A 141 -5.58 8.26 0.82
CA PHE A 141 -4.91 8.60 2.06
C PHE A 141 -4.64 10.10 2.18
N LYS A 142 -4.88 10.66 3.37
CA LYS A 142 -4.69 12.08 3.64
C LYS A 142 -3.22 12.44 3.87
N PRO A 143 -2.77 13.60 3.40
CA PRO A 143 -1.39 14.07 3.65
C PRO A 143 -1.12 14.31 5.14
N ASP A 144 -2.16 14.59 5.92
CA ASP A 144 -2.13 14.91 7.35
C ASP A 144 -2.79 13.82 8.23
N ALA A 145 -2.90 12.58 7.73
CA ALA A 145 -3.56 11.47 8.40
C ALA A 145 -3.19 11.33 9.89
N LYS A 146 -4.21 11.35 10.76
CA LYS A 146 -4.03 11.35 12.22
C LYS A 146 -3.30 10.12 12.74
N VAL A 147 -3.49 8.96 12.12
CA VAL A 147 -2.80 7.72 12.47
C VAL A 147 -1.27 7.84 12.37
N ARG A 148 -0.76 8.66 11.44
CA ARG A 148 0.69 8.88 11.25
C ARG A 148 1.25 9.93 12.19
N GLN A 149 0.42 10.87 12.66
CA GLN A 149 0.82 11.84 13.69
C GLN A 149 1.22 11.14 15.00
N ARG A 150 0.73 9.93 15.28
CA ARG A 150 1.13 9.13 16.46
C ARG A 150 2.59 8.66 16.42
N VAL A 151 3.18 8.56 15.23
CA VAL A 151 4.57 8.11 15.03
C VAL A 151 5.53 9.31 15.04
N MET A 152 5.02 10.53 14.90
CA MET A 152 5.82 11.75 15.01
C MET A 152 6.19 12.00 16.46
N THR A 153 7.47 11.83 16.79
CA THR A 153 7.98 12.27 18.09
C THR A 153 7.95 13.79 18.18
N GLU A 154 7.82 14.34 19.39
CA GLU A 154 7.85 15.79 19.61
C GLU A 154 9.09 16.45 18.99
N HIS A 155 10.23 15.75 18.98
CA HIS A 155 11.48 16.22 18.40
C HIS A 155 11.46 16.35 16.88
N MET A 156 10.73 15.48 16.18
CA MET A 156 10.54 15.60 14.73
C MET A 156 9.67 16.82 14.40
N VAL A 157 8.62 17.06 15.20
CA VAL A 157 7.71 18.20 15.01
C VAL A 157 8.44 19.54 15.23
N LYS A 158 9.28 19.65 16.28
CA LYS A 158 9.99 20.89 16.63
C LYS A 158 11.04 21.34 15.61
N ARG A 159 11.55 20.44 14.75
CA ARG A 159 12.61 20.73 13.78
C ARG A 159 12.10 20.99 12.36
N LEU A 160 10.85 20.67 12.06
CA LEU A 160 10.30 20.84 10.73
C LEU A 160 9.63 22.22 10.59
N PRO A 161 9.99 23.02 9.58
CA PRO A 161 9.39 24.34 9.36
C PRO A 161 7.90 24.26 8.96
N THR A 162 7.45 23.09 8.50
CA THR A 162 6.06 22.80 8.11
C THR A 162 5.71 21.37 8.49
N GLN A 163 4.42 21.05 8.64
CA GLN A 163 4.02 19.67 8.88
C GLN A 163 4.43 18.79 7.69
N PRO A 164 5.06 17.62 7.93
CA PRO A 164 5.43 16.71 6.87
C PRO A 164 4.18 16.08 6.24
N ILE A 165 4.23 15.86 4.94
CA ILE A 165 3.23 15.10 4.21
C ILE A 165 3.53 13.62 4.40
N PHE A 166 2.53 12.85 4.81
CA PHE A 166 2.63 11.40 4.92
C PHE A 166 2.07 10.71 3.70
N GLY A 167 2.87 9.85 3.08
CA GLY A 167 2.43 8.90 2.06
C GLY A 167 2.27 7.50 2.65
N LEU A 168 1.29 6.75 2.14
CA LEU A 168 1.23 5.30 2.24
C LEU A 168 2.39 4.71 1.43
N HIS A 169 3.05 3.69 1.96
CA HIS A 169 3.98 2.85 1.19
C HIS A 169 3.80 1.35 1.48
N ALA A 170 2.85 1.01 2.36
CA ALA A 170 2.46 -0.36 2.64
C ALA A 170 1.84 -1.01 1.41
N LYS A 171 2.11 -2.30 1.25
CA LYS A 171 1.64 -3.14 0.16
C LYS A 171 1.16 -4.42 0.80
N THR A 172 -0.09 -4.35 1.21
CA THR A 172 -0.70 -5.31 2.12
C THR A 172 -2.08 -5.64 1.61
N MET A 173 -2.44 -6.91 1.65
CA MET A 173 -3.76 -7.38 1.28
C MET A 173 -4.25 -8.35 2.35
N THR A 174 -5.47 -8.17 2.84
CA THR A 174 -6.16 -9.17 3.67
C THR A 174 -7.31 -9.76 2.88
N ILE A 175 -7.47 -11.08 2.95
CA ILE A 175 -8.55 -11.83 2.32
C ILE A 175 -9.36 -12.50 3.42
N ASP A 176 -10.65 -12.19 3.43
CA ASP A 176 -11.60 -12.50 4.48
C ASP A 176 -10.96 -12.15 5.84
N ASP A 177 -11.12 -13.04 6.82
CA ASP A 177 -10.50 -12.92 8.14
C ASP A 177 -9.34 -13.92 8.33
N HIS A 178 -8.84 -14.56 7.26
CA HIS A 178 -7.95 -15.73 7.39
C HIS A 178 -6.58 -15.61 6.71
N THR A 179 -6.42 -14.75 5.71
CA THR A 179 -5.16 -14.63 4.96
C THR A 179 -4.68 -13.19 4.92
N THR A 180 -3.41 -12.98 5.24
CA THR A 180 -2.70 -11.71 5.06
C THR A 180 -1.56 -11.90 4.07
N VAL A 181 -1.41 -10.97 3.15
CA VAL A 181 -0.26 -10.85 2.26
C VAL A 181 0.45 -9.54 2.53
N ILE A 182 1.77 -9.59 2.71
CA ILE A 182 2.65 -8.42 2.83
C ILE A 182 3.76 -8.58 1.80
N GLY A 183 4.04 -7.54 1.02
CA GLY A 183 5.10 -7.64 0.02
C GLY A 183 5.53 -6.33 -0.61
N THR A 184 6.05 -6.43 -1.83
CA THR A 184 6.58 -5.31 -2.60
C THR A 184 5.75 -4.96 -3.83
N TYR A 185 4.76 -5.79 -4.16
CA TYR A 185 3.90 -5.64 -5.33
C TYR A 185 2.92 -4.45 -5.20
N ASN A 186 2.99 -3.50 -6.14
CA ASN A 186 1.94 -2.49 -6.33
C ASN A 186 0.89 -3.00 -7.30
N LEU A 187 -0.35 -2.50 -7.20
CA LEU A 187 -1.39 -2.85 -8.17
C LEU A 187 -1.23 -1.99 -9.44
N ASP A 188 -0.15 -2.23 -10.18
CA ASP A 188 0.22 -1.53 -11.40
C ASP A 188 0.88 -2.44 -12.46
N PRO A 189 0.84 -2.07 -13.76
CA PRO A 189 1.50 -2.82 -14.83
C PRO A 189 3.01 -2.95 -14.67
N ARG A 190 3.68 -1.99 -14.04
CA ARG A 190 5.12 -2.04 -13.80
C ARG A 190 5.51 -3.16 -12.84
N SER A 191 4.80 -3.33 -11.73
CA SER A 191 4.96 -4.46 -10.80
C SER A 191 4.59 -5.77 -11.47
N ALA A 192 3.55 -5.80 -12.31
CA ALA A 192 3.20 -7.00 -13.09
C ALA A 192 4.30 -7.43 -14.07
N ASN A 193 4.95 -6.49 -14.76
CA ASN A 193 5.74 -6.83 -15.95
C ASN A 193 7.24 -6.55 -15.85
N LEU A 194 7.68 -5.65 -14.96
CA LEU A 194 9.04 -5.09 -14.99
C LEU A 194 9.82 -5.31 -13.70
N ASN A 195 9.21 -5.01 -12.55
CA ASN A 195 9.90 -5.09 -11.25
C ASN A 195 10.03 -6.54 -10.80
N THR A 196 11.11 -6.93 -10.10
CA THR A 196 11.12 -8.20 -9.38
C THR A 196 10.43 -8.01 -8.04
N GLU A 197 9.31 -8.69 -7.81
CA GLU A 197 8.49 -8.52 -6.62
C GLU A 197 8.62 -9.73 -5.68
N SER A 198 8.32 -9.54 -4.40
CA SER A 198 8.14 -10.62 -3.45
C SER A 198 6.97 -10.37 -2.49
N ILE A 199 6.36 -11.46 -2.04
CA ILE A 199 5.25 -11.46 -1.11
C ILE A 199 5.42 -12.55 -0.07
N THR A 200 4.99 -12.27 1.16
CA THR A 200 4.83 -13.24 2.24
C THR A 200 3.34 -13.40 2.50
N ILE A 201 2.87 -14.64 2.46
CA ILE A 201 1.48 -15.03 2.68
C ILE A 201 1.41 -15.69 4.06
N ILE A 202 0.55 -15.17 4.91
CA ILE A 202 0.36 -15.60 6.29
C ILE A 202 -1.09 -16.08 6.41
N ARG A 203 -1.29 -17.38 6.65
CA ARG A 203 -2.61 -17.98 6.85
C ARG A 203 -2.87 -18.16 8.34
N SER A 204 -3.47 -17.15 8.96
CA SER A 204 -3.75 -17.11 10.40
C SER A 204 -4.87 -16.13 10.68
N GLU A 205 -5.99 -16.65 11.19
CA GLU A 205 -7.17 -15.83 11.48
C GLU A 205 -6.85 -14.68 12.44
N ALA A 206 -6.14 -15.00 13.51
CA ALA A 206 -5.82 -14.02 14.54
C ALA A 206 -4.91 -12.90 13.99
N ILE A 207 -3.91 -13.23 13.16
CA ILE A 207 -3.03 -12.20 12.55
C ILE A 207 -3.80 -11.39 11.53
N THR A 208 -4.61 -12.04 10.69
CA THR A 208 -5.37 -11.34 9.66
C THR A 208 -6.38 -10.37 10.25
N LYS A 209 -7.11 -10.75 11.31
CA LYS A 209 -7.99 -9.83 12.04
C LYS A 209 -7.24 -8.63 12.63
N ASP A 210 -6.05 -8.85 13.19
CA ASP A 210 -5.26 -7.76 13.78
C ASP A 210 -4.72 -6.80 12.71
N VAL A 211 -4.19 -7.33 11.61
CA VAL A 211 -3.74 -6.52 10.46
C VAL A 211 -4.91 -5.78 9.83
N ARG A 212 -6.02 -6.47 9.58
CA ARG A 212 -7.23 -5.87 9.00
C ARG A 212 -7.74 -4.72 9.85
N ARG A 213 -7.84 -4.89 11.17
CA ARG A 213 -8.25 -3.82 12.09
C ARG A 213 -7.34 -2.60 11.99
N ALA A 214 -6.03 -2.80 11.88
CA ALA A 214 -5.08 -1.71 11.70
C ALA A 214 -5.29 -1.00 10.35
N MET A 215 -5.55 -1.74 9.27
CA MET A 215 -5.85 -1.17 7.95
C MET A 215 -7.19 -0.42 7.94
N GLU A 216 -8.21 -0.91 8.65
CA GLU A 216 -9.53 -0.27 8.76
C GLU A 216 -9.46 1.09 9.47
N VAL A 217 -8.61 1.23 10.49
CA VAL A 217 -8.29 2.54 11.11
C VAL A 217 -7.76 3.53 10.06
N GLU A 218 -6.94 3.07 9.12
CA GLU A 218 -6.43 3.94 8.05
C GLU A 218 -7.51 4.39 7.05
N LEU A 219 -8.68 3.73 7.02
CA LEU A 219 -9.83 4.12 6.20
C LEU A 219 -10.74 5.15 6.90
N GLU A 220 -10.55 5.38 8.20
CA GLU A 220 -11.38 6.31 8.97
C GLU A 220 -11.31 7.74 8.37
N PRO A 221 -12.38 8.56 8.49
CA PRO A 221 -12.45 9.87 7.84
C PRO A 221 -11.32 10.85 8.20
N GLU A 222 -10.69 10.72 9.36
CA GLU A 222 -9.51 11.49 9.75
C GLU A 222 -8.20 11.07 9.07
N ASN A 223 -8.18 9.91 8.41
CA ASN A 223 -7.01 9.29 7.82
C ASN A 223 -7.12 9.16 6.29
N ALA A 224 -8.32 8.96 5.76
CA ALA A 224 -8.57 8.83 4.33
C ALA A 224 -9.86 9.52 3.87
N TRP A 225 -9.93 9.83 2.58
CA TRP A 225 -11.13 10.25 1.89
C TRP A 225 -11.74 9.07 1.14
N ARG A 226 -13.02 8.77 1.39
CA ARG A 226 -13.77 7.84 0.54
C ARG A 226 -14.09 8.51 -0.79
N ILE A 227 -13.72 7.88 -1.89
CA ILE A 227 -13.94 8.38 -3.24
C ILE A 227 -15.31 7.93 -3.73
N THR A 228 -16.00 8.81 -4.44
CA THR A 228 -17.30 8.53 -5.07
C THR A 228 -17.30 9.08 -6.50
N GLU A 229 -18.37 8.82 -7.26
CA GLU A 229 -18.52 9.43 -8.59
C GLU A 229 -18.49 10.97 -8.55
N ASP A 230 -19.03 11.54 -7.47
CA ASP A 230 -19.19 12.99 -7.33
C ASP A 230 -18.07 13.66 -6.50
N PHE A 231 -17.18 12.88 -5.88
CA PHE A 231 -16.17 13.42 -4.96
C PHE A 231 -14.80 12.75 -5.07
N ASN A 232 -13.77 13.58 -5.16
CA ASN A 232 -12.35 13.24 -4.99
C ASN A 232 -11.57 14.46 -4.47
N PRO A 233 -10.40 14.27 -3.82
CA PRO A 233 -9.66 15.36 -3.18
C PRO A 233 -8.61 16.02 -4.10
N ASP A 234 -8.67 15.88 -5.42
CA ASP A 234 -7.63 16.41 -6.32
C ASP A 234 -7.52 17.94 -6.27
N ASP A 235 -8.59 18.64 -5.90
CA ASP A 235 -8.65 20.10 -5.78
C ASP A 235 -8.05 20.63 -4.45
N THR A 236 -7.76 19.74 -3.50
CA THR A 236 -7.11 20.09 -2.22
C THR A 236 -5.64 20.50 -2.39
N VAL A 237 -5.03 20.20 -3.54
CA VAL A 237 -3.66 20.63 -3.87
C VAL A 237 -3.64 21.86 -4.78
N SER A 238 -2.50 22.53 -4.83
CA SER A 238 -2.31 23.71 -5.69
C SER A 238 -2.58 23.43 -7.17
N THR A 239 -3.11 24.43 -7.88
CA THR A 239 -3.37 24.36 -9.33
C THR A 239 -2.13 23.96 -10.12
N SER A 240 -0.94 24.36 -9.67
CA SER A 240 0.33 23.96 -10.28
C SER A 240 0.61 22.46 -10.16
N LYS A 241 0.31 21.83 -9.01
CA LYS A 241 0.43 20.38 -8.83
C LYS A 241 -0.62 19.63 -9.67
N GLN A 242 -1.85 20.13 -9.73
CA GLN A 242 -2.90 19.57 -10.59
C GLN A 242 -2.49 19.60 -12.08
N LEU A 243 -1.91 20.71 -12.54
CA LEU A 243 -1.42 20.84 -13.92
C LEU A 243 -0.27 19.87 -14.19
N LYS A 244 0.68 19.73 -13.26
CA LYS A 244 1.81 18.78 -13.39
C LYS A 244 1.32 17.35 -13.62
N VAL A 245 0.32 16.87 -12.88
CA VAL A 245 -0.27 15.53 -13.11
C VAL A 245 -0.90 15.41 -14.48
N LYS A 246 -1.65 16.42 -14.94
CA LYS A 246 -2.26 16.41 -16.27
C LYS A 246 -1.21 16.28 -17.37
N LEU A 247 -0.07 16.97 -17.23
CA LEU A 247 1.06 16.87 -18.16
C LEU A 247 1.72 15.48 -18.16
N ARG A 248 1.66 14.73 -17.04
CA ARG A 248 2.17 13.35 -16.96
C ARG A 248 1.33 12.29 -17.65
N ARG A 249 0.14 12.64 -18.15
CA ARG A 249 -0.71 11.72 -18.95
C ARG A 249 -0.05 11.27 -20.26
N ILE A 250 1.02 11.94 -20.71
CA ILE A 250 1.87 11.50 -21.82
C ILE A 250 2.54 10.15 -21.55
N VAL A 251 2.76 9.79 -20.28
CA VAL A 251 3.39 8.53 -19.91
C VAL A 251 2.38 7.38 -20.13
N PRO A 252 2.73 6.36 -20.94
CA PRO A 252 1.88 5.20 -21.18
C PRO A 252 1.63 4.39 -19.90
N LYS A 253 0.38 3.96 -19.66
CA LYS A 253 0.03 3.22 -18.43
C LYS A 253 0.71 1.85 -18.29
N ASN A 254 1.11 1.23 -19.40
CA ASN A 254 1.76 -0.08 -19.40
C ASN A 254 3.19 -0.08 -18.83
N ILE A 255 3.81 1.09 -18.65
CA ILE A 255 5.12 1.25 -17.99
C ILE A 255 5.02 1.90 -16.61
N LEU A 256 3.82 2.31 -16.21
CA LEU A 256 3.52 2.89 -14.91
C LEU A 256 3.34 1.80 -13.86
#